data_AF-A0A7K4ACA2-F1
#
_entry.id   AF-A0A7K4ACA2-F1
#
_cell.length_a   1.000
_cell.length_b   1.000
_cell.length_c   1.000
_cell.angle_alpha   90.00
_cell.angle_beta   90.00
_cell.angle_gamma   90.00
#
_symmetry.space_group_name_H-M   'P 1'
#
loop_
_entity.id
_entity.type
_entity.pdbx_description
1 polymer ?
#
loop_
_entity_poly.entity_id
_entity_poly.type
_entity_poly.pdbx_seq_one_letter_code
_entity_poly.pdbx_strand_id
1 'polypeptide(L)'
;MEPIREEILNDVKKTVMDVTGVEAIRFLDPELREEIIRIEHLAEKNGACGGLMPFRNNGVWEALSREINLIIIGNAHFIIDNEDLLTMLDTSGQVLGEYVPPHLKEEFIKNNPRASFLSDDFVLYPDVEINGEPYFLIDEIAFPPLEKVVGITRITSGSVSTMTDDWIRAKVGCEGPGRWTHLVGFDITP
;
A
#
# COMPACT_ATOMS: atom_id res chain seq x y z
N MET A 1 16.90 26.56 6.70
CA MET A 1 15.77 25.63 6.49
C MET A 1 16.24 24.42 5.71
N GLU A 2 16.85 24.61 4.54
CA GLU A 2 17.44 23.51 3.74
C GLU A 2 18.38 22.54 4.46
N PRO A 3 19.30 22.99 5.33
CA PRO A 3 20.18 22.06 6.06
C PRO A 3 19.41 21.10 6.97
N ILE A 4 18.35 21.60 7.62
CA ILE A 4 17.50 20.79 8.53
C ILE A 4 16.66 19.80 7.73
N ARG A 5 16.12 20.22 6.57
CA ARG A 5 15.39 19.33 5.65
C ARG A 5 16.27 18.18 5.21
N GLU A 6 17.50 18.47 4.77
CA GLU A 6 18.43 17.45 4.29
C GLU A 6 18.85 16.48 5.42
N GLU A 7 19.06 16.97 6.64
CA GLU A 7 19.30 16.13 7.82
C GLU A 7 18.13 15.18 8.10
N ILE A 8 16.89 15.68 8.11
CA ILE A 8 15.68 14.87 8.31
C ILE A 8 15.57 13.78 7.23
N LEU A 9 15.73 14.14 5.95
CA LEU A 9 15.66 13.18 4.85
C LEU A 9 16.77 12.13 4.91
N ASN A 10 17.96 12.49 5.38
CA ASN A 10 19.05 11.54 5.62
C ASN A 10 18.72 10.56 6.75
N ASP A 11 18.07 11.01 7.82
CA ASP A 11 17.69 10.16 8.94
C ASP A 11 16.50 9.25 8.60
N VAL A 12 15.54 9.72 7.79
CA VAL A 12 14.54 8.89 7.14
C VAL A 12 15.22 7.81 6.31
N LYS A 13 16.16 8.18 5.43
CA LYS A 13 16.87 7.24 4.57
C LYS A 13 17.58 6.15 5.37
N LYS A 14 18.37 6.52 6.39
CA LYS A 14 19.05 5.54 7.25
C LYS A 14 18.05 4.62 7.93
N THR A 15 17.00 5.19 8.52
CA THR A 15 15.97 4.44 9.23
C THR A 15 15.28 3.41 8.36
N VAL A 16 14.93 3.76 7.12
CA VAL A 16 14.30 2.83 6.18
C VAL A 16 15.28 1.78 5.69
N MET A 17 16.52 2.15 5.37
CA MET A 17 17.55 1.20 4.95
C MET A 17 17.94 0.19 6.03
N ASP A 18 17.75 0.53 7.31
CA ASP A 18 17.97 -0.40 8.44
C ASP A 18 16.82 -1.42 8.61
N VAL A 19 15.69 -1.26 7.89
CA VAL A 19 14.60 -2.23 7.91
C VAL A 19 15.03 -3.48 7.16
N THR A 20 14.85 -4.65 7.80
CA THR A 20 15.19 -5.94 7.20
C THR A 20 14.41 -6.14 5.89
N GLY A 21 15.14 -6.56 4.85
CA GLY A 21 14.56 -6.83 3.53
C GLY A 21 14.43 -5.62 2.61
N VAL A 22 14.71 -4.39 3.09
CA VAL A 22 14.82 -3.22 2.21
C VAL A 22 16.12 -3.31 1.41
N GLU A 23 16.01 -3.26 0.08
CA GLU A 23 17.15 -3.34 -0.85
C GLU A 23 17.51 -1.97 -1.45
N ALA A 24 16.51 -1.12 -1.69
CA ALA A 24 16.71 0.21 -2.22
C ALA A 24 15.61 1.16 -1.78
N ILE A 25 15.92 2.46 -1.77
CA ILE A 25 14.93 3.51 -1.60
C ILE A 25 15.19 4.67 -2.57
N ARG A 26 14.14 5.40 -2.92
CA ARG A 26 14.26 6.63 -3.72
C ARG A 26 13.17 7.64 -3.37
N PHE A 27 13.57 8.84 -2.98
CA PHE A 27 12.63 9.95 -2.84
C PHE A 27 12.08 10.33 -4.21
N LEU A 28 10.79 10.64 -4.27
CA LEU A 28 10.15 11.03 -5.52
C LEU A 28 10.49 12.48 -5.85
N ASP A 29 11.11 12.67 -7.01
CA ASP A 29 11.13 13.96 -7.69
C ASP A 29 9.76 14.21 -8.37
N PRO A 30 9.45 15.47 -8.79
CA PRO A 30 8.16 15.78 -9.40
C PRO A 30 7.83 14.94 -10.64
N GLU A 31 8.82 14.66 -11.49
CA GLU A 31 8.63 13.86 -12.71
C GLU A 31 8.24 12.41 -12.37
N LEU A 32 8.96 11.79 -11.43
CA LEU A 32 8.67 10.44 -10.98
C LEU A 32 7.31 10.35 -10.29
N ARG A 33 6.94 11.35 -9.49
CA ARG A 33 5.64 11.42 -8.82
C ARG A 33 4.49 11.52 -9.83
N GLU A 34 4.60 12.40 -10.82
CA GLU A 34 3.58 12.57 -11.87
C GLU A 34 3.38 11.28 -12.67
N GLU A 35 4.46 10.56 -12.97
CA GLU A 35 4.38 9.32 -13.72
C GLU A 35 3.74 8.18 -12.90
N ILE A 36 4.04 8.09 -11.59
CA ILE A 36 3.35 7.16 -10.70
C ILE A 36 1.85 7.46 -10.64
N ILE A 37 1.47 8.73 -10.46
CA ILE A 37 0.06 9.16 -10.48
C ILE A 37 -0.63 8.72 -11.78
N ARG A 38 0.03 8.91 -12.92
CA ARG A 38 -0.50 8.53 -14.23
C ARG A 38 -0.72 7.02 -14.35
N ILE A 39 0.23 6.20 -13.87
CA ILE A 39 0.14 4.75 -13.94
C ILE A 39 -0.93 4.22 -12.97
N GLU A 40 -1.02 4.76 -11.76
CA GLU A 40 -2.02 4.36 -10.76
C GLU A 40 -3.45 4.67 -11.23
N HIS A 41 -3.69 5.84 -11.83
CA HIS A 41 -4.98 6.12 -12.47
C HIS A 41 -5.29 5.14 -13.61
N LEU A 42 -4.29 4.72 -14.38
CA LEU A 42 -4.48 3.71 -15.43
C LEU A 42 -4.80 2.34 -14.83
N ALA A 43 -4.15 1.97 -13.72
CA ALA A 43 -4.41 0.73 -13.01
C ALA A 43 -5.84 0.68 -12.48
N GLU A 44 -6.30 1.71 -11.76
CA GLU A 44 -7.68 1.78 -11.26
C GLU A 44 -8.71 1.74 -12.40
N LYS A 45 -8.44 2.43 -13.52
CA LYS A 45 -9.29 2.38 -14.71
C LYS A 45 -9.34 0.99 -15.35
N ASN A 46 -8.23 0.27 -15.33
CA ASN A 46 -8.15 -1.10 -15.86
C ASN A 46 -8.87 -2.11 -14.95
N GLY A 47 -8.99 -1.81 -13.65
CA GLY A 47 -9.61 -2.68 -12.67
C GLY A 47 -8.74 -3.87 -12.24
N ALA A 48 -9.10 -4.47 -11.11
CA ALA A 48 -8.52 -5.69 -10.58
C ALA A 48 -9.08 -6.93 -11.32
N CYS A 49 -8.46 -8.09 -11.08
CA CYS A 49 -8.89 -9.38 -11.64
C CYS A 49 -9.04 -9.36 -13.18
N GLY A 50 -8.13 -8.68 -13.89
CA GLY A 50 -8.21 -8.53 -15.34
C GLY A 50 -9.32 -7.60 -15.83
N GLY A 51 -9.74 -6.64 -14.99
CA GLY A 51 -10.80 -5.67 -15.27
C GLY A 51 -12.21 -6.12 -14.95
N LEU A 52 -12.34 -7.22 -14.19
CA LEU A 52 -13.63 -7.73 -13.73
C LEU A 52 -14.14 -7.03 -12.47
N MET A 53 -13.26 -6.35 -11.72
CA MET A 53 -13.62 -5.68 -10.49
C MET A 53 -12.96 -4.30 -10.44
N PRO A 54 -13.72 -3.20 -10.28
CA PRO A 54 -13.12 -1.90 -9.97
C PRO A 54 -12.33 -1.97 -8.66
N PHE A 55 -11.32 -1.14 -8.52
CA PHE A 55 -10.67 -0.95 -7.23
C PHE A 55 -10.26 0.51 -7.02
N ARG A 56 -10.03 0.86 -5.76
CA ARG A 56 -9.48 2.14 -5.32
C ARG A 56 -8.28 1.88 -4.43
N ASN A 57 -7.18 2.56 -4.68
CA ASN A 57 -5.95 2.44 -3.91
C ASN A 57 -5.75 3.65 -3.01
N ASN A 58 -6.57 3.72 -1.94
CA ASN A 58 -6.49 4.80 -0.96
C ASN A 58 -5.09 4.94 -0.38
N GLY A 59 -4.41 3.83 -0.08
CA GLY A 59 -3.06 3.87 0.49
C GLY A 59 -2.06 4.63 -0.38
N VAL A 60 -2.11 4.41 -1.71
CA VAL A 60 -1.28 5.16 -2.65
C VAL A 60 -1.65 6.64 -2.68
N TRP A 61 -2.94 6.97 -2.77
CA TRP A 61 -3.38 8.36 -2.86
C TRP A 61 -3.09 9.15 -1.59
N GLU A 62 -3.31 8.54 -0.41
CA GLU A 62 -2.96 9.14 0.87
C GLU A 62 -1.45 9.35 0.99
N ALA A 63 -0.62 8.37 0.62
CA ALA A 63 0.83 8.54 0.61
C ALA A 63 1.25 9.66 -0.35
N LEU A 64 0.73 9.69 -1.58
CA LEU A 64 1.02 10.73 -2.58
C LEU A 64 0.51 12.11 -2.18
N SER A 65 -0.48 12.22 -1.29
CA SER A 65 -0.98 13.50 -0.79
C SER A 65 0.00 14.21 0.15
N ARG A 66 0.96 13.48 0.71
CA ARG A 66 1.96 14.00 1.65
C ARG A 66 3.03 14.84 0.96
N GLU A 67 3.72 15.69 1.72
CA GLU A 67 4.74 16.60 1.20
C GLU A 67 5.94 15.86 0.59
N ILE A 68 6.42 14.83 1.27
CA ILE A 68 7.53 13.98 0.84
C ILE A 68 7.01 12.59 0.55
N ASN A 69 7.45 12.04 -0.58
CA ASN A 69 7.17 10.66 -0.96
C ASN A 69 8.46 9.89 -1.18
N LEU A 70 8.45 8.62 -0.77
CA LEU A 70 9.57 7.70 -0.83
C LEU A 70 9.08 6.36 -1.38
N ILE A 71 9.72 5.85 -2.41
CA ILE A 71 9.56 4.45 -2.80
C ILE A 71 10.61 3.59 -2.11
N ILE A 72 10.20 2.39 -1.72
CA ILE A 72 11.01 1.37 -1.08
C ILE A 72 10.94 0.13 -1.95
N ILE A 73 12.08 -0.44 -2.31
CA ILE A 73 12.17 -1.76 -2.93
C ILE A 73 12.52 -2.74 -1.84
N GLY A 74 11.62 -3.67 -1.57
CA GLY A 74 11.82 -4.75 -0.61
C GLY A 74 11.96 -6.11 -1.29
N ASN A 75 12.55 -7.06 -0.58
CA ASN A 75 12.50 -8.48 -0.88
C ASN A 75 11.60 -9.23 0.10
N ALA A 76 11.52 -10.56 -0.02
CA ALA A 76 10.68 -11.44 0.82
C ALA A 76 10.82 -11.26 2.35
N HIS A 77 11.89 -10.61 2.84
CA HIS A 77 12.08 -10.32 4.27
C HIS A 77 11.61 -8.92 4.68
N PHE A 78 11.20 -8.07 3.74
CA PHE A 78 10.56 -6.80 4.02
C PHE A 78 9.12 -7.11 4.42
N ILE A 79 8.80 -7.03 5.70
CA ILE A 79 7.46 -7.35 6.18
C ILE A 79 6.73 -6.05 6.46
N ILE A 80 5.58 -5.90 5.83
CA ILE A 80 4.65 -4.79 6.03
C ILE A 80 3.42 -5.39 6.69
N ASP A 81 2.92 -4.71 7.72
CA ASP A 81 1.64 -5.07 8.32
C ASP A 81 0.55 -4.90 7.26
N ASN A 82 -0.23 -5.94 7.01
CA ASN A 82 -1.29 -5.92 6.00
C ASN A 82 -2.64 -6.34 6.58
N GLU A 83 -2.78 -6.30 7.91
CA GLU A 83 -4.07 -6.39 8.56
C GLU A 83 -4.98 -5.26 8.02
N ASP A 84 -6.23 -5.60 7.67
CA ASP A 84 -7.24 -4.70 7.10
C ASP A 84 -6.91 -4.02 5.75
N LEU A 85 -5.82 -4.40 5.08
CA LEU A 85 -5.36 -3.75 3.84
C LEU A 85 -6.38 -3.78 2.71
N LEU A 86 -7.12 -4.88 2.55
CA LEU A 86 -7.97 -5.12 1.39
C LEU A 86 -9.39 -5.46 1.83
N THR A 87 -10.33 -4.60 1.47
CA THR A 87 -11.76 -4.77 1.75
C THR A 87 -12.55 -4.73 0.45
N MET A 88 -13.60 -5.54 0.31
CA MET A 88 -14.57 -5.41 -0.75
C MET A 88 -15.77 -4.63 -0.23
N LEU A 89 -16.10 -3.52 -0.89
CA LEU A 89 -17.20 -2.64 -0.52
C LEU A 89 -18.24 -2.57 -1.64
N ASP A 90 -19.49 -2.31 -1.28
CA ASP A 90 -20.49 -1.83 -2.22
C ASP A 90 -20.49 -0.29 -2.31
N THR A 91 -21.35 0.28 -3.15
CA THR A 91 -21.40 1.73 -3.36
C THR A 91 -21.96 2.53 -2.17
N SER A 92 -22.59 1.86 -1.21
CA SER A 92 -23.05 2.45 0.05
C SER A 92 -21.97 2.47 1.14
N GLY A 93 -20.83 1.79 0.91
CA GLY A 93 -19.77 1.60 1.89
C GLY A 93 -19.97 0.36 2.77
N GLN A 94 -20.89 -0.53 2.42
CA GLN A 94 -21.09 -1.78 3.13
C GLN A 94 -19.97 -2.77 2.80
N VAL A 95 -19.41 -3.38 3.85
CA VAL A 95 -18.39 -4.44 3.69
C VAL A 95 -19.05 -5.73 3.21
N LEU A 96 -18.60 -6.20 2.05
CA LEU A 96 -19.01 -7.47 1.44
C LEU A 96 -18.02 -8.59 1.74
N GLY A 97 -16.77 -8.24 2.04
CA GLY A 97 -15.70 -9.18 2.30
C GLY A 97 -14.38 -8.48 2.60
N GLU A 98 -13.40 -9.23 3.07
CA GLU A 98 -12.09 -8.70 3.48
C GLU A 98 -10.98 -9.73 3.29
N TYR A 99 -9.75 -9.22 3.25
CA TYR A 99 -8.55 -10.03 3.37
C TYR A 99 -8.36 -10.46 4.82
N VAL A 100 -8.19 -11.77 5.03
CA VAL A 100 -7.89 -12.37 6.32
C VAL A 100 -6.49 -12.98 6.24
N PRO A 101 -5.50 -12.39 6.92
CA PRO A 101 -4.14 -12.91 6.95
C PRO A 101 -4.09 -14.38 7.40
N PRO A 102 -3.13 -15.19 6.89
CA PRO A 102 -3.03 -16.61 7.23
C PRO A 102 -2.96 -16.90 8.73
N HIS A 103 -2.34 -16.04 9.55
CA HIS A 103 -2.23 -16.21 11.00
C HIS A 103 -3.56 -15.97 11.75
N LEU A 104 -4.49 -15.21 11.17
CA LEU A 104 -5.80 -14.92 11.76
C LEU A 104 -6.90 -15.86 11.25
N LYS A 105 -6.64 -16.62 10.18
CA LYS A 105 -7.64 -17.44 9.48
C LYS A 105 -8.39 -18.43 10.38
N GLU A 106 -7.68 -19.14 11.27
CA GLU A 106 -8.30 -20.12 12.16
C GLU A 106 -9.27 -19.47 13.16
N GLU A 107 -8.85 -18.36 13.77
CA GLU A 107 -9.69 -17.59 14.69
C GLU A 107 -10.87 -16.96 13.97
N PHE A 108 -10.64 -16.42 12.77
CA PHE A 108 -11.68 -15.84 11.93
C PHE A 108 -12.78 -16.86 11.60
N ILE A 109 -12.42 -18.07 11.13
CA ILE A 109 -13.39 -19.13 10.81
C ILE A 109 -14.23 -19.51 12.03
N LYS A 110 -13.60 -19.57 13.21
CA LYS A 110 -14.30 -19.90 14.46
C LYS A 110 -15.34 -18.84 14.83
N ASN A 111 -15.01 -17.56 14.64
CA ASN A 111 -15.88 -16.43 14.97
C ASN A 111 -16.92 -16.15 13.87
N ASN A 112 -16.64 -16.52 12.61
CA ASN A 112 -17.47 -16.27 11.44
C ASN A 112 -17.80 -17.57 10.67
N PRO A 113 -18.53 -18.53 11.26
CA PRO A 113 -18.74 -19.86 10.67
C PRO A 113 -19.57 -19.87 9.39
N ARG A 114 -20.21 -18.74 9.04
CA ARG A 114 -21.00 -18.58 7.80
C ARG A 114 -20.21 -17.91 6.67
N ALA A 115 -19.04 -17.32 6.96
CA ALA A 115 -18.23 -16.69 5.94
C ALA A 115 -17.80 -17.70 4.87
N SER A 116 -17.85 -17.29 3.61
CA SER A 116 -17.39 -18.10 2.47
C SER A 116 -16.06 -17.57 1.97
N PHE A 117 -15.11 -18.45 1.67
CA PHE A 117 -13.82 -18.05 1.12
C PHE A 117 -13.90 -17.93 -0.40
N LEU A 118 -13.54 -16.77 -0.93
CA LEU A 118 -13.38 -16.53 -2.38
C LEU A 118 -12.01 -17.01 -2.86
N SER A 119 -10.99 -16.87 -2.03
CA SER A 119 -9.62 -17.36 -2.20
C SER A 119 -9.10 -17.95 -0.89
N ASP A 120 -7.82 -18.32 -0.83
CA ASP A 120 -7.21 -18.83 0.40
C ASP A 120 -7.23 -17.82 1.56
N ASP A 121 -7.30 -16.54 1.25
CA ASP A 121 -7.07 -15.42 2.17
C ASP A 121 -8.11 -14.29 2.03
N PHE A 122 -9.13 -14.46 1.18
CA PHE A 122 -10.21 -13.49 1.03
C PHE A 122 -11.56 -14.11 1.37
N VAL A 123 -12.27 -13.48 2.31
CA VAL A 123 -13.58 -13.94 2.80
C VAL A 123 -14.69 -13.04 2.28
N LEU A 124 -15.85 -13.64 2.05
CA LEU A 124 -17.10 -12.96 1.72
C LEU A 124 -18.11 -13.20 2.85
N TYR A 125 -18.79 -12.14 3.24
CA TYR A 125 -19.86 -12.20 4.22
C TYR A 125 -21.17 -12.63 3.53
N PRO A 126 -21.81 -13.71 3.99
CA PRO A 126 -23.10 -14.13 3.44
C PRO A 126 -24.20 -13.16 3.86
N ASP A 127 -25.32 -13.21 3.14
CA ASP A 127 -26.57 -12.50 3.46
C ASP A 127 -26.47 -10.95 3.46
N VAL A 128 -25.54 -10.42 2.68
CA VAL A 128 -25.39 -8.97 2.48
C VAL A 128 -26.10 -8.56 1.18
N GLU A 129 -27.07 -7.65 1.27
CA GLU A 129 -27.74 -7.09 0.09
C GLU A 129 -26.81 -6.06 -0.57
N ILE A 130 -26.29 -6.39 -1.76
CA ILE A 130 -25.34 -5.54 -2.47
C ILE A 130 -26.04 -4.32 -3.08
N ASN A 131 -25.56 -3.12 -2.74
CA ASN A 131 -26.00 -1.88 -3.38
C ASN A 131 -24.99 -1.38 -4.44
N GLY A 132 -25.42 -1.39 -5.69
CA GLY A 132 -24.62 -0.91 -6.82
C GLY A 132 -23.50 -1.88 -7.20
N GLU A 133 -22.44 -1.36 -7.83
CA GLU A 133 -21.29 -2.15 -8.27
C GLU A 133 -20.26 -2.29 -7.14
N PRO A 134 -19.91 -3.51 -6.72
CA PRO A 134 -18.82 -3.75 -5.76
C PRO A 134 -17.46 -3.28 -6.29
N TYR A 135 -16.57 -2.95 -5.38
CA TYR A 135 -15.18 -2.63 -5.69
C TYR A 135 -14.25 -3.04 -4.55
N PHE A 136 -12.97 -3.25 -4.88
CA PHE A 136 -11.93 -3.42 -3.87
C PHE A 136 -11.43 -2.07 -3.38
N LEU A 137 -11.29 -1.93 -2.07
CA LEU A 137 -10.59 -0.84 -1.42
C LEU A 137 -9.26 -1.38 -0.89
N ILE A 138 -8.16 -0.80 -1.35
CA ILE A 138 -6.82 -1.04 -0.82
C ILE A 138 -6.46 0.17 0.03
N ASP A 139 -6.41 0.00 1.35
CA ASP A 139 -6.28 1.12 2.28
C ASP A 139 -4.82 1.48 2.59
N GLU A 140 -4.65 2.59 3.31
CA GLU A 140 -3.36 3.01 3.82
C GLU A 140 -2.88 2.11 4.97
N ILE A 141 -1.57 1.93 5.06
CA ILE A 141 -0.92 1.16 6.11
C ILE A 141 0.02 2.09 6.86
N ALA A 142 0.02 2.00 8.18
CA ALA A 142 1.05 2.61 9.02
C ALA A 142 2.46 2.17 8.58
N PHE A 143 3.45 3.05 8.78
CA PHE A 143 4.85 2.71 8.57
C PHE A 143 5.66 2.95 9.85
N PRO A 144 5.53 2.05 10.86
CA PRO A 144 6.12 2.21 12.18
C PRO A 144 7.62 2.54 12.21
N PRO A 145 8.47 2.03 11.29
CA PRO A 145 9.89 2.36 11.30
C PRO A 145 10.18 3.86 11.31
N LEU A 146 9.32 4.69 10.73
CA LEU A 146 9.52 6.14 10.64
C LEU A 146 8.95 6.93 11.84
N GLU A 147 8.13 6.33 12.70
CA GLU A 147 7.55 7.03 13.86
C GLU A 147 8.62 7.53 14.86
N LYS A 148 9.80 6.91 14.85
CA LYS A 148 10.94 7.31 15.69
C LYS A 148 11.77 8.48 15.11
N VAL A 149 11.51 8.89 13.86
CA VAL A 149 12.26 9.97 13.21
C VAL A 149 11.70 11.31 13.66
N VAL A 150 12.55 12.12 14.29
CA VAL A 150 12.18 13.47 14.73
C VAL A 150 12.10 14.39 13.51
N GLY A 151 11.10 15.27 13.47
CA GLY A 151 10.95 16.27 12.41
C GLY A 151 9.99 15.87 11.28
N ILE A 152 9.30 14.74 11.40
CA ILE A 152 8.28 14.30 10.44
C ILE A 152 6.94 13.98 11.12
N THR A 153 5.86 14.05 10.35
CA THR A 153 4.49 13.76 10.80
C THR A 153 3.63 13.21 9.66
N ARG A 154 2.39 12.81 9.96
CA ARG A 154 1.40 12.29 8.99
C ARG A 154 1.96 11.16 8.12
N ILE A 155 2.75 10.29 8.75
CA ILE A 155 3.37 9.13 8.10
C ILE A 155 2.26 8.18 7.69
N THR A 156 2.30 7.77 6.42
CA THR A 156 1.42 6.74 5.89
C THR A 156 2.10 6.01 4.74
N SER A 157 1.54 4.90 4.31
CA SER A 157 2.08 4.13 3.21
C SER A 157 1.01 3.34 2.47
N GLY A 158 1.32 2.89 1.27
CA GLY A 158 0.43 2.11 0.43
C GLY A 158 1.18 1.23 -0.54
N SER A 159 0.61 0.07 -0.82
CA SER A 159 1.15 -0.84 -1.85
C SER A 159 0.74 -0.34 -3.23
N VAL A 160 1.72 -0.07 -4.08
CA VAL A 160 1.46 0.38 -5.46
C VAL A 160 0.84 -0.73 -6.29
N SER A 161 0.14 -0.38 -7.36
CA SER A 161 -0.37 -1.35 -8.32
C SER A 161 0.76 -2.17 -8.94
N THR A 162 0.46 -3.39 -9.41
CA THR A 162 1.43 -4.23 -10.13
C THR A 162 2.06 -3.49 -11.32
N MET A 163 1.28 -2.64 -12.01
CA MET A 163 1.76 -1.84 -13.13
C MET A 163 2.85 -0.86 -12.70
N THR A 164 2.63 -0.16 -11.59
CA THR A 164 3.61 0.78 -11.03
C THR A 164 4.81 0.05 -10.46
N ASP A 165 4.61 -1.07 -9.77
CA ASP A 165 5.70 -1.89 -9.23
C ASP A 165 6.66 -2.37 -10.33
N ASP A 166 6.13 -2.99 -11.38
CA ASP A 166 6.93 -3.45 -12.52
C ASP A 166 7.71 -2.30 -13.18
N TRP A 167 7.04 -1.17 -13.38
CA TRP A 167 7.65 0.01 -14.00
C TRP A 167 8.76 0.61 -13.14
N ILE A 168 8.55 0.74 -11.83
CA ILE A 168 9.57 1.25 -10.90
C ILE A 168 10.74 0.29 -10.84
N ARG A 169 10.51 -1.01 -10.64
CA ARG A 169 11.57 -2.02 -10.54
C ARG A 169 12.44 -2.05 -11.80
N ALA A 170 11.84 -1.94 -12.98
CA ALA A 170 12.58 -1.79 -14.24
C ALA A 170 13.42 -0.50 -14.26
N LYS A 171 12.85 0.64 -13.84
CA LYS A 171 13.54 1.94 -13.83
C LYS A 171 14.74 1.97 -12.87
N VAL A 172 14.68 1.24 -11.76
CA VAL A 172 15.75 1.22 -10.74
C VAL A 172 16.69 0.01 -10.84
N GLY A 173 16.47 -0.90 -11.80
CA GLY A 173 17.31 -2.08 -12.01
C GLY A 173 17.10 -3.20 -10.99
N CYS A 174 15.92 -3.28 -10.39
CA CYS A 174 15.53 -4.26 -9.37
C CYS A 174 14.45 -5.23 -9.89
N GLU A 175 14.50 -5.58 -11.17
CA GLU A 175 13.58 -6.53 -11.79
C GLU A 175 13.70 -7.95 -11.20
N GLY A 176 12.72 -8.79 -11.54
CA GLY A 176 12.68 -10.21 -11.16
C GLY A 176 11.76 -10.53 -9.98
N PRO A 177 11.55 -11.84 -9.73
CA PRO A 177 10.61 -12.32 -8.72
C PRO A 177 11.12 -12.06 -7.30
N GLY A 178 10.19 -11.96 -6.35
CA GLY A 178 10.50 -11.82 -4.93
C GLY A 178 10.93 -10.42 -4.49
N ARG A 179 10.75 -9.42 -5.38
CA ARG A 179 10.89 -7.99 -5.08
C ARG A 179 9.60 -7.27 -5.35
N TRP A 180 9.34 -6.23 -4.59
CA TRP A 180 8.20 -5.34 -4.80
C TRP A 180 8.50 -3.94 -4.30
N THR A 181 7.67 -3.02 -4.75
CA THR A 181 7.72 -1.61 -4.43
C THR A 181 6.64 -1.26 -3.42
N HIS A 182 7.01 -0.49 -2.40
CA HIS A 182 6.08 0.12 -1.46
C HIS A 182 6.24 1.63 -1.47
N LEU A 183 5.14 2.36 -1.35
CA LEU A 183 5.14 3.81 -1.33
C LEU A 183 4.89 4.32 0.08
N VAL A 184 5.72 5.25 0.55
CA VAL A 184 5.58 5.92 1.84
C VAL A 184 5.46 7.42 1.62
N GLY A 185 4.58 8.07 2.38
CA GLY A 185 4.40 9.52 2.40
C GLY A 185 4.49 10.08 3.82
N PHE A 186 5.06 11.27 3.98
CA PHE A 186 5.08 12.01 5.24
C PHE A 186 5.25 13.52 5.01
N ASP A 187 4.94 14.31 6.03
CA ASP A 187 5.13 15.77 6.04
C ASP A 187 6.31 16.14 6.96
N ILE A 188 6.99 17.24 6.67
CA ILE A 188 8.02 17.79 7.56
C ILE A 188 7.32 18.67 8.61
N THR A 189 7.68 18.51 9.88
CA THR A 189 7.12 19.36 10.94
C THR A 189 7.58 20.81 10.75
N PRO A 190 6.71 21.80 10.99
CA PRO A 190 7.05 23.23 10.88
C PRO A 190 8.22 23.67 11.77
#